data_AF-A0A1Y2RFF1-F1
#
_entry.id   AF-A0A1Y2RFF1-F1
#
_cell.length_a   1.000
_cell.length_b   1.000
_cell.length_c   1.000
_cell.angle_alpha   90.00
_cell.angle_beta   90.00
_cell.angle_gamma   90.00
#
_symmetry.space_group_name_H-M   'P 1'
#
loop_
_entity.id
_entity.type
_entity.pdbx_description
1 polymer ?
#
loop_
_entity_poly.entity_id
_entity_poly.type
_entity_poly.pdbx_seq_one_letter_code
_entity_poly.pdbx_strand_id
1 'polypeptide(L)'
;MKKSIQQFLFGTSIGDNKVMNIGWLLFRLHVGLSIAIHAGWPKMNTISAPGWFAEQVSGLGFTFPSPEFWAATASWGEFIGGILIAIGLFTRFAAAQLAFQFFVIAFFWYDNPEPMTGMYFQQLFFWCYVLVTVGGGGKYSIDKLIMQKGSMKMIGAPKIAITALLIMASMNSFGQSPAVTINDFTSLKGRWTGTLTYLDYSNNKSETIKANLDVVIKDSSIYELAIFYTDEPKKSGKDSYRILKNGTKINDRLVIERTVDADGNIKVVLQDKGTDGNDYKPATFHQVLVIGKNNFTITKLVKFDGEEKFFQRNQYVFSRQL
;
A
#
# COMPACT_ATOMS: atom_id res chain seq x y z
N MET A 1 -31.84 21.19 -24.15
CA MET A 1 -30.59 20.54 -24.62
C MET A 1 -30.89 19.74 -25.88
N LYS A 2 -30.09 19.82 -26.94
CA LYS A 2 -30.33 19.02 -28.16
C LYS A 2 -30.30 17.51 -27.81
N LYS A 3 -31.19 16.71 -28.41
CA LYS A 3 -31.33 15.26 -28.16
C LYS A 3 -30.01 14.50 -28.32
N SER A 4 -29.14 14.96 -29.22
CA SER A 4 -27.78 14.42 -29.42
C SER A 4 -26.88 14.59 -28.19
N ILE A 5 -26.92 15.74 -27.52
CA ILE A 5 -26.11 16.02 -26.33
C ILE A 5 -26.60 15.19 -25.14
N GLN A 6 -27.92 15.01 -25.00
CA GLN A 6 -28.50 14.12 -23.99
C GLN A 6 -28.08 12.66 -24.21
N GLN A 7 -28.12 12.19 -25.46
CA GLN A 7 -27.67 10.85 -25.83
C GLN A 7 -26.16 10.68 -25.56
N PHE A 8 -25.36 11.72 -25.79
CA PHE A 8 -23.93 11.68 -25.54
C PHE A 8 -23.60 11.66 -24.04
N LEU A 9 -24.28 12.47 -23.22
CA LEU A 9 -23.99 12.58 -21.79
C LEU A 9 -24.57 11.45 -20.95
N PHE A 10 -25.81 11.04 -21.23
CA PHE A 10 -26.58 10.10 -20.41
C PHE A 10 -26.89 8.76 -21.11
N GLY A 11 -26.52 8.61 -22.37
CA GLY A 11 -26.82 7.41 -23.15
C GLY A 11 -26.04 6.17 -22.74
N THR A 12 -26.52 5.02 -23.20
CA THR A 12 -25.87 3.71 -23.05
C THR A 12 -25.81 2.99 -24.39
N SER A 13 -24.68 2.33 -24.64
CA SER A 13 -24.50 1.41 -25.78
C SER A 13 -24.70 -0.05 -25.37
N ILE A 14 -24.84 -0.33 -24.06
CA ILE A 14 -25.12 -1.66 -23.53
C ILE A 14 -26.58 -2.03 -23.85
N GLY A 15 -26.77 -3.19 -24.49
CA GLY A 15 -28.09 -3.74 -24.82
C GLY A 15 -28.92 -4.14 -23.59
N ASP A 16 -30.18 -4.56 -23.80
CA ASP A 16 -31.14 -4.77 -22.70
C ASP A 16 -31.00 -6.09 -21.92
N ASN A 17 -29.99 -6.91 -22.23
CA ASN A 17 -29.76 -8.19 -21.55
C ASN A 17 -29.47 -7.99 -20.05
N LYS A 18 -30.25 -8.65 -19.18
CA LYS A 18 -30.18 -8.49 -17.73
C LYS A 18 -28.82 -8.90 -17.15
N VAL A 19 -28.26 -10.03 -17.59
CA VAL A 19 -26.97 -10.54 -17.10
C VAL A 19 -25.85 -9.58 -17.49
N MET A 20 -25.82 -9.14 -18.74
CA MET A 20 -24.86 -8.14 -19.22
C MET A 20 -24.93 -6.84 -18.41
N ASN A 21 -26.15 -6.35 -18.12
CA ASN A 21 -26.31 -5.12 -17.33
C ASN A 21 -25.91 -5.29 -15.86
N ILE A 22 -26.11 -6.46 -15.26
CA ILE A 22 -25.60 -6.76 -13.91
C ILE A 22 -24.07 -6.79 -13.93
N GLY A 23 -23.46 -7.49 -14.89
CA GLY A 23 -22.01 -7.52 -15.07
C GLY A 23 -21.44 -6.11 -15.28
N TRP A 24 -22.10 -5.30 -16.11
CA TRP A 24 -21.71 -3.91 -16.36
C TRP A 24 -21.81 -3.02 -15.10
N LEU A 25 -22.85 -3.21 -14.28
CA LEU A 25 -22.97 -2.51 -13.00
C LEU A 25 -21.81 -2.89 -12.07
N LEU A 26 -21.53 -4.19 -11.90
CA LEU A 26 -20.44 -4.67 -11.05
C LEU A 26 -19.09 -4.16 -11.54
N PHE A 27 -18.86 -4.17 -12.85
CA PHE A 27 -17.67 -3.62 -13.47
C PHE A 27 -17.51 -2.13 -13.15
N ARG A 28 -18.55 -1.31 -13.39
CA ARG A 28 -18.53 0.13 -13.08
C ARG A 28 -18.31 0.40 -11.59
N LEU A 29 -18.97 -0.34 -10.72
CA LEU A 29 -18.76 -0.23 -9.27
C LEU A 29 -17.30 -0.52 -8.92
N HIS A 30 -16.73 -1.60 -9.44
CA HIS A 30 -15.35 -1.96 -9.16
C HIS A 30 -14.36 -0.91 -9.68
N VAL A 31 -14.38 -0.57 -10.97
CA VAL A 31 -13.39 0.36 -11.55
C VAL A 31 -13.56 1.80 -11.06
N GLY A 32 -14.80 2.21 -10.74
CA GLY A 32 -15.10 3.53 -10.21
C GLY A 32 -14.74 3.67 -8.73
N LEU A 33 -15.12 2.71 -7.88
CA LEU A 33 -14.78 2.75 -6.45
C LEU A 33 -13.30 2.48 -6.20
N SER A 34 -12.66 1.61 -6.98
CA SER A 34 -11.23 1.34 -6.84
C SER A 34 -10.41 2.62 -7.00
N ILE A 35 -10.67 3.41 -8.05
CA ILE A 35 -9.94 4.66 -8.26
C ILE A 35 -10.30 5.72 -7.23
N ALA A 36 -11.58 5.84 -6.88
CA ALA A 36 -12.01 6.84 -5.91
C ALA A 36 -11.36 6.58 -4.55
N ILE A 37 -11.34 5.32 -4.09
CA ILE A 37 -10.87 4.97 -2.74
C ILE A 37 -9.34 4.85 -2.67
N HIS A 38 -8.69 4.27 -3.69
CA HIS A 38 -7.27 3.92 -3.60
C HIS A 38 -6.34 4.95 -4.26
N ALA A 39 -6.83 5.76 -5.20
CA ALA A 39 -6.02 6.81 -5.82
C ALA A 39 -6.48 8.22 -5.42
N GLY A 40 -7.78 8.49 -5.54
CA GLY A 40 -8.35 9.80 -5.25
C GLY A 40 -8.32 10.14 -3.75
N TRP A 41 -8.98 9.33 -2.92
CA TRP A 41 -9.17 9.58 -1.48
C TRP A 41 -7.86 9.84 -0.70
N PRO A 42 -6.76 9.09 -0.90
CA PRO A 42 -5.50 9.37 -0.21
C PRO A 42 -4.89 10.73 -0.56
N LYS A 43 -5.25 11.30 -1.71
CA LYS A 43 -4.83 12.63 -2.18
C LYS A 43 -5.76 13.75 -1.68
N MET A 44 -6.85 13.42 -0.99
CA MET A 44 -7.86 14.36 -0.50
C MET A 44 -7.61 14.90 0.92
N ASN A 45 -6.40 14.74 1.46
CA ASN A 45 -6.09 15.19 2.83
C ASN A 45 -6.17 16.71 3.01
N THR A 46 -6.02 17.47 1.93
CA THR A 46 -6.29 18.91 1.85
C THR A 46 -7.10 19.22 0.58
N ILE A 47 -7.66 20.43 0.48
CA ILE A 47 -8.33 20.88 -0.77
C ILE A 47 -7.33 20.87 -1.94
N SER A 48 -6.07 21.16 -1.65
CA SER A 48 -4.92 21.01 -2.54
C SER A 48 -4.41 19.57 -2.57
N ALA A 49 -3.89 19.14 -3.72
CA ALA A 49 -3.17 17.88 -3.81
C ALA A 49 -1.87 17.89 -2.98
N PRO A 50 -1.34 16.71 -2.59
CA PRO A 50 -0.05 16.60 -1.92
C PRO A 50 1.11 17.20 -2.74
N GLY A 51 2.10 17.79 -2.08
CA GLY A 51 3.25 18.44 -2.75
C GLY A 51 4.01 17.51 -3.70
N TRP A 52 4.25 16.26 -3.30
CA TRP A 52 4.89 15.25 -4.16
C TRP A 52 4.11 14.99 -5.46
N PHE A 53 2.78 15.13 -5.44
CA PHE A 53 1.94 14.92 -6.63
C PHE A 53 2.00 16.15 -7.55
N ALA A 54 2.07 17.36 -6.98
CA ALA A 54 2.33 18.57 -7.75
C ALA A 54 3.69 18.52 -8.46
N GLU A 55 4.73 18.02 -7.78
CA GLU A 55 6.05 17.80 -8.39
C GLU A 55 5.99 16.77 -9.53
N GLN A 56 5.29 15.65 -9.35
CA GLN A 56 5.09 14.65 -10.40
C GLN A 56 4.39 15.23 -11.63
N VAL A 57 3.33 16.01 -11.42
CA VAL A 57 2.57 16.68 -12.49
C VAL A 57 3.42 17.74 -13.19
N SER A 58 4.25 18.48 -12.44
CA SER A 58 5.23 19.41 -13.00
C SER A 58 6.29 18.70 -13.86
N GLY A 59 6.77 17.53 -13.43
CA GLY A 59 7.72 16.70 -14.18
C GLY A 59 7.17 16.22 -15.53
N LEU A 60 5.85 16.13 -15.66
CA LEU A 60 5.14 15.84 -16.92
C LEU A 60 4.91 17.08 -17.80
N GLY A 61 5.35 18.27 -17.37
CA GLY A 61 5.21 19.52 -18.11
C GLY A 61 3.91 20.28 -17.86
N PHE A 62 3.06 19.83 -16.93
CA PHE A 62 1.82 20.53 -16.54
C PHE A 62 2.12 21.68 -15.56
N THR A 63 2.81 22.71 -16.04
CA THR A 63 3.29 23.84 -15.22
C THR A 63 2.37 25.06 -15.24
N PHE A 64 1.51 25.21 -16.26
CA PHE A 64 0.56 26.32 -16.38
C PHE A 64 -0.89 25.81 -16.36
N PRO A 65 -1.83 26.36 -15.56
CA PRO A 65 -1.72 27.58 -14.75
C PRO A 65 -0.90 27.44 -13.46
N SER A 66 -0.85 26.26 -12.86
CA SER A 66 0.17 25.86 -11.87
C SER A 66 0.19 24.33 -11.73
N PRO A 67 1.29 23.70 -11.28
CA PRO A 67 1.32 22.27 -11.00
C PRO A 67 0.31 21.84 -9.93
N GLU A 68 0.09 22.67 -8.90
CA GLU A 68 -0.87 22.41 -7.83
C GLU A 68 -2.30 22.41 -8.34
N PHE A 69 -2.64 23.31 -9.28
CA PHE A 69 -3.94 23.33 -9.92
C PHE A 69 -4.22 22.03 -10.67
N TRP A 70 -3.27 21.56 -11.47
CA TRP A 70 -3.41 20.31 -12.21
C TRP A 70 -3.46 19.09 -11.30
N ALA A 71 -2.60 19.05 -10.27
CA ALA A 71 -2.58 18.00 -9.27
C ALA A 71 -3.89 17.93 -8.48
N ALA A 72 -4.45 19.08 -8.08
CA ALA A 72 -5.76 19.16 -7.42
C ALA A 72 -6.86 18.68 -8.36
N THR A 73 -6.89 19.17 -9.60
CA THR A 73 -7.88 18.77 -10.62
C THR A 73 -7.82 17.27 -10.90
N ALA A 74 -6.61 16.71 -11.02
CA ALA A 74 -6.40 15.29 -11.22
C ALA A 74 -6.86 14.46 -10.01
N SER A 75 -6.57 14.90 -8.79
CA SER A 75 -6.97 14.22 -7.55
C SER A 75 -8.49 14.23 -7.37
N TRP A 76 -9.13 15.38 -7.57
CA TRP A 76 -10.59 15.50 -7.54
C TRP A 76 -11.25 14.75 -8.69
N GLY A 77 -10.63 14.72 -9.87
CA GLY A 77 -11.07 13.94 -11.02
C GLY A 77 -11.04 12.43 -10.74
N GLU A 78 -9.99 11.93 -10.10
CA GLU A 78 -9.88 10.54 -9.63
C GLU A 78 -10.97 10.21 -8.61
N PHE A 79 -11.17 11.08 -7.62
CA PHE A 79 -12.13 10.85 -6.55
C PHE A 79 -13.59 10.97 -7.02
N ILE A 80 -13.99 12.15 -7.51
CA ILE A 80 -15.37 12.42 -7.94
C ILE A 80 -15.69 11.63 -9.21
N GLY A 81 -14.78 11.58 -10.19
CA GLY A 81 -14.98 10.83 -11.43
C GLY A 81 -15.19 9.34 -11.17
N GLY A 82 -14.43 8.76 -10.23
CA GLY A 82 -14.62 7.37 -9.80
C GLY A 82 -16.02 7.11 -9.20
N ILE A 83 -16.47 8.00 -8.31
CA ILE A 83 -17.82 7.92 -7.71
C ILE A 83 -18.90 8.05 -8.79
N LEU A 84 -18.75 9.02 -9.70
CA LEU A 84 -19.69 9.25 -10.80
C LEU A 84 -19.83 8.04 -11.71
N ILE A 85 -18.73 7.35 -12.05
CA ILE A 85 -18.76 6.09 -12.81
C ILE A 85 -19.49 4.99 -12.03
N ALA A 86 -19.16 4.84 -10.74
CA ALA A 86 -19.72 3.79 -9.90
C ALA A 86 -21.26 3.88 -9.82
N ILE A 87 -21.78 5.07 -9.53
CA ILE A 87 -23.25 5.31 -9.48
C ILE A 87 -23.88 5.42 -10.88
N GLY A 88 -23.07 5.66 -11.90
CA GLY A 88 -23.50 5.85 -13.28
C GLY A 88 -24.20 7.19 -13.49
N LEU A 89 -23.55 8.29 -13.10
CA LEU A 89 -23.98 9.66 -13.32
C LEU A 89 -22.93 10.39 -14.17
N PHE A 90 -23.32 11.01 -15.28
CA PHE A 90 -22.40 11.59 -16.27
C PHE A 90 -21.31 10.59 -16.69
N THR A 91 -21.69 9.30 -16.81
CA THR A 91 -20.76 8.16 -16.85
C THR A 91 -19.72 8.31 -17.96
N ARG A 92 -20.16 8.73 -19.16
CA ARG A 92 -19.27 8.86 -20.32
C ARG A 92 -18.26 9.97 -20.16
N PHE A 93 -18.67 11.10 -19.58
CA PHE A 93 -17.80 12.24 -19.34
C PHE A 93 -16.77 11.92 -18.25
N ALA A 94 -17.21 11.37 -17.12
CA ALA A 94 -16.32 10.94 -16.03
C ALA A 94 -15.31 9.88 -16.50
N ALA A 95 -15.77 8.87 -17.27
CA ALA A 95 -14.87 7.87 -17.83
C ALA A 95 -13.89 8.46 -18.87
N ALA A 96 -14.32 9.39 -19.71
CA ALA A 96 -13.43 10.01 -20.69
C ALA A 96 -12.31 10.83 -20.01
N GLN A 97 -12.65 11.56 -18.94
CA GLN A 97 -11.67 12.29 -18.15
C GLN A 97 -10.68 11.34 -17.46
N LEU A 98 -11.14 10.25 -16.84
CA LEU A 98 -10.24 9.25 -16.25
C LEU A 98 -9.39 8.54 -17.30
N ALA A 99 -9.96 8.20 -18.46
CA ALA A 99 -9.19 7.65 -19.57
C ALA A 99 -8.08 8.61 -20.01
N PHE A 100 -8.33 9.91 -20.08
CA PHE A 100 -7.28 10.89 -20.40
C PHE A 100 -6.15 10.91 -19.37
N GLN A 101 -6.47 10.91 -18.06
CA GLN A 101 -5.44 10.88 -17.01
C GLN A 101 -4.59 9.61 -17.09
N PHE A 102 -5.24 8.46 -17.24
CA PHE A 102 -4.56 7.18 -17.32
C PHE A 102 -3.78 7.00 -18.63
N PHE A 103 -4.20 7.64 -19.72
CA PHE A 103 -3.41 7.75 -20.94
C PHE A 103 -2.12 8.53 -20.70
N VAL A 104 -2.19 9.70 -20.07
CA VAL A 104 -0.98 10.50 -19.76
C VAL A 104 -0.01 9.67 -18.92
N ILE A 105 -0.49 9.02 -17.86
CA ILE A 105 0.38 8.24 -16.96
C ILE A 105 0.92 6.98 -17.67
N ALA A 106 0.08 6.26 -18.41
CA ALA A 106 0.47 4.99 -19.02
C ALA A 106 1.47 5.16 -20.18
N PHE A 107 1.43 6.28 -20.90
CA PHE A 107 2.19 6.45 -22.14
C PHE A 107 3.27 7.56 -22.10
N PHE A 108 3.14 8.56 -21.21
CA PHE A 108 4.09 9.67 -21.12
C PHE A 108 4.91 9.69 -19.84
N TRP A 109 4.41 9.08 -18.76
CA TRP A 109 5.12 9.05 -17.48
C TRP A 109 5.99 7.81 -17.29
N TYR A 110 5.61 6.68 -17.90
CA TYR A 110 6.29 5.40 -17.68
C TYR A 110 7.62 5.34 -18.46
N ASP A 111 8.71 4.88 -17.82
CA ASP A 111 10.07 4.91 -18.39
C ASP A 111 10.23 4.07 -19.68
N ASN A 112 9.40 3.03 -19.87
CA ASN A 112 9.36 2.21 -21.08
C ASN A 112 7.90 1.81 -21.40
N PRO A 113 7.09 2.71 -21.99
CA PRO A 113 5.68 2.45 -22.21
C PRO A 113 5.52 1.45 -23.35
N GLU A 114 4.93 0.29 -23.07
CA GLU A 114 4.57 -0.68 -24.10
C GLU A 114 3.15 -0.36 -24.62
N PRO A 115 2.99 0.09 -25.88
CA PRO A 115 1.76 0.79 -26.25
C PRO A 115 0.49 -0.06 -26.30
N MET A 116 0.61 -1.38 -26.51
CA MET A 116 -0.54 -2.26 -26.74
C MET A 116 -0.71 -3.34 -25.66
N THR A 117 0.37 -3.98 -25.26
CA THR A 117 0.36 -5.22 -24.47
C THR A 117 1.02 -5.10 -23.10
N GLY A 118 1.37 -3.88 -22.69
CA GLY A 118 1.99 -3.65 -21.40
C GLY A 118 1.15 -4.20 -20.25
N MET A 119 1.82 -4.88 -19.33
CA MET A 119 1.19 -5.56 -18.20
C MET A 119 1.23 -4.69 -16.93
N TYR A 120 0.91 -3.41 -17.04
CA TYR A 120 0.89 -2.49 -15.90
C TYR A 120 -0.49 -1.90 -15.64
N PHE A 121 -0.77 -1.68 -14.36
CA PHE A 121 -2.06 -1.29 -13.82
C PHE A 121 -2.65 -0.05 -14.52
N GLN A 122 -1.82 0.93 -14.85
CA GLN A 122 -2.26 2.19 -15.47
C GLN A 122 -2.83 1.96 -16.87
N GLN A 123 -2.22 1.08 -17.66
CA GLN A 123 -2.73 0.75 -19.00
C GLN A 123 -4.03 -0.07 -18.93
N LEU A 124 -4.14 -0.99 -17.97
CA LEU A 124 -5.38 -1.73 -17.75
C LEU A 124 -6.54 -0.79 -17.43
N PHE A 125 -6.33 0.14 -16.49
CA PHE A 125 -7.36 1.11 -16.10
C PHE A 125 -7.69 2.09 -17.23
N PHE A 126 -6.71 2.51 -18.04
CA PHE A 126 -6.96 3.26 -19.27
C PHE A 126 -7.99 2.55 -20.16
N TRP A 127 -7.76 1.27 -20.49
CA TRP A 127 -8.68 0.50 -21.34
C TRP A 127 -10.03 0.25 -20.67
N CYS A 128 -10.07 0.04 -19.36
CA CYS A 128 -11.32 -0.03 -18.62
C CYS A 128 -12.14 1.26 -18.78
N TYR A 129 -11.51 2.42 -18.66
CA TYR A 129 -12.21 3.70 -18.81
C TYR A 129 -12.61 3.99 -20.25
N VAL A 130 -11.79 3.64 -21.25
CA VAL A 130 -12.20 3.68 -22.66
C VAL A 130 -13.47 2.84 -22.89
N LEU A 131 -13.51 1.63 -22.33
CA LEU A 131 -14.68 0.77 -22.42
C LEU A 131 -15.91 1.42 -21.76
N VAL A 132 -15.76 2.03 -20.58
CA VAL A 132 -16.85 2.75 -19.90
C VAL A 132 -17.31 3.98 -20.68
N THR A 133 -16.41 4.75 -21.31
CA THR A 133 -16.75 5.89 -22.17
C THR A 133 -17.62 5.46 -23.34
N VAL A 134 -17.32 4.32 -23.97
CA VAL A 134 -18.10 3.79 -25.10
C VAL A 134 -19.42 3.16 -24.60
N GLY A 135 -19.37 2.38 -23.53
CA GLY A 135 -20.52 1.66 -22.97
C GLY A 135 -21.55 2.58 -22.31
N GLY A 136 -21.12 3.63 -21.62
CA GLY A 136 -21.97 4.53 -20.84
C GLY A 136 -22.50 3.90 -19.55
N GLY A 137 -23.60 4.45 -19.01
CA GLY A 137 -24.13 4.05 -17.70
C GLY A 137 -24.76 2.65 -17.66
N GLY A 138 -25.28 2.12 -18.76
CA GLY A 138 -26.07 0.88 -18.74
C GLY A 138 -27.43 1.05 -18.03
N LYS A 139 -28.19 -0.05 -17.93
CA LYS A 139 -29.57 -0.05 -17.40
C LYS A 139 -29.68 0.34 -15.91
N TYR A 140 -28.68 -0.04 -15.11
CA TYR A 140 -28.63 0.24 -13.67
C TYR A 140 -27.75 1.46 -13.38
N SER A 141 -28.12 2.62 -13.93
CA SER A 141 -27.40 3.89 -13.76
C SER A 141 -28.37 5.04 -13.50
N ILE A 142 -27.89 6.08 -12.83
CA ILE A 142 -28.63 7.33 -12.67
C ILE A 142 -28.86 8.00 -14.04
N ASP A 143 -27.90 7.89 -14.95
CA ASP A 143 -28.01 8.36 -16.34
C ASP A 143 -29.26 7.79 -17.03
N LYS A 144 -29.51 6.49 -16.88
CA LYS A 144 -30.72 5.84 -17.42
C LYS A 144 -31.99 6.37 -16.77
N LEU A 145 -31.97 6.61 -15.45
CA LEU A 145 -33.11 7.18 -14.72
C LEU A 145 -33.44 8.59 -15.22
N ILE A 146 -32.43 9.42 -15.47
CA ILE A 146 -32.59 10.77 -16.02
C ILE A 146 -33.21 10.72 -17.42
N MET A 147 -32.81 9.75 -18.25
CA MET A 147 -33.36 9.56 -19.60
C MET A 147 -34.80 9.01 -19.63
N GLN A 148 -35.27 8.36 -18.57
CA GLN A 148 -36.57 7.67 -18.52
C GLN A 148 -37.71 8.46 -17.87
N LYS A 149 -37.55 9.78 -17.62
CA LYS A 149 -38.61 10.63 -17.06
C LYS A 149 -39.92 10.54 -17.89
N GLY A 150 -40.84 9.66 -17.46
CA GLY A 150 -42.12 9.41 -18.11
C GLY A 150 -42.91 8.19 -17.62
N SER A 151 -42.29 7.14 -17.08
CA SER A 151 -43.04 6.00 -16.53
C SER A 151 -42.24 5.24 -15.46
N MET A 152 -42.47 5.52 -14.17
CA MET A 152 -41.89 4.71 -13.09
C MET A 152 -42.89 3.68 -12.56
N LYS A 153 -42.52 2.40 -12.63
CA LYS A 153 -42.60 1.51 -11.47
C LYS A 153 -41.16 1.19 -11.07
N MET A 154 -40.70 1.74 -9.95
CA MET A 154 -39.42 1.36 -9.36
C MET A 154 -39.49 -0.11 -8.93
N ILE A 155 -38.81 -0.99 -9.65
CA ILE A 155 -38.61 -2.37 -9.23
C ILE A 155 -37.10 -2.63 -9.06
N GLY A 156 -36.67 -2.74 -7.81
CA GLY A 156 -35.54 -3.59 -7.39
C GLY A 156 -34.10 -3.07 -7.55
N ALA A 157 -33.84 -2.04 -8.35
CA ALA A 157 -32.47 -1.54 -8.60
C ALA A 157 -31.65 -1.12 -7.36
N PRO A 158 -32.19 -0.47 -6.31
CA PRO A 158 -31.36 -0.08 -5.16
C PRO A 158 -30.91 -1.29 -4.34
N LYS A 159 -31.69 -2.38 -4.27
CA LYS A 159 -31.32 -3.55 -3.47
C LYS A 159 -30.08 -4.26 -4.02
N ILE A 160 -29.98 -4.45 -5.34
CA ILE A 160 -28.84 -5.14 -5.96
C ILE A 160 -27.56 -4.29 -5.87
N ALA A 161 -27.65 -2.98 -6.11
CA ALA A 161 -26.50 -2.08 -5.98
C ALA A 161 -26.04 -1.97 -4.52
N ILE A 162 -26.97 -1.87 -3.56
CA ILE A 162 -26.66 -1.87 -2.12
C ILE A 162 -26.06 -3.21 -1.70
N THR A 163 -26.60 -4.35 -2.15
CA THR A 163 -26.03 -5.67 -1.86
C THR A 163 -24.65 -5.84 -2.49
N ALA A 164 -24.42 -5.40 -3.73
CA ALA A 164 -23.10 -5.44 -4.36
C ALA A 164 -22.09 -4.53 -3.63
N LEU A 165 -22.52 -3.33 -3.21
CA LEU A 165 -21.71 -2.41 -2.41
C LEU A 165 -21.40 -3.00 -1.03
N LEU A 166 -22.36 -3.64 -0.37
CA LEU A 166 -22.18 -4.33 0.90
C LEU A 166 -21.25 -5.54 0.77
N ILE A 167 -21.35 -6.32 -0.32
CA ILE A 167 -20.43 -7.41 -0.61
C ILE A 167 -19.02 -6.85 -0.83
N MET A 168 -18.83 -5.83 -1.67
CA MET A 168 -17.51 -5.21 -1.88
C MET A 168 -16.95 -4.58 -0.60
N ALA A 169 -17.78 -3.93 0.22
CA ALA A 169 -17.37 -3.38 1.51
C ALA A 169 -17.01 -4.48 2.52
N SER A 170 -17.65 -5.65 2.44
CA SER A 170 -17.30 -6.83 3.23
C SER A 170 -16.04 -7.57 2.73
N MET A 171 -15.60 -7.29 1.50
CA MET A 171 -14.34 -7.77 0.93
C MET A 171 -13.15 -6.86 1.26
N ASN A 172 -13.32 -5.86 2.12
CA ASN A 172 -12.19 -5.35 2.89
C ASN A 172 -11.71 -6.50 3.79
N SER A 173 -10.87 -7.38 3.25
CA SER A 173 -9.83 -7.97 4.06
C SER A 173 -9.06 -6.78 4.61
N PHE A 174 -9.48 -6.27 5.78
CA PHE A 174 -8.53 -5.65 6.69
C PHE A 174 -7.43 -6.69 6.80
N GLY A 175 -6.35 -6.52 6.03
CA GLY A 175 -5.15 -7.32 6.23
C GLY A 175 -4.89 -7.22 7.73
N GLN A 176 -4.99 -8.34 8.44
CA GLN A 176 -4.74 -8.34 9.87
C GLN A 176 -3.41 -7.61 10.05
N SER A 177 -3.41 -6.54 10.86
CA SER A 177 -2.17 -5.85 11.16
C SER A 177 -1.16 -6.89 11.59
N PRO A 178 0.05 -6.94 10.99
CA PRO A 178 1.03 -7.96 11.30
C PRO A 178 1.20 -8.05 12.82
N ALA A 179 0.95 -9.24 13.36
CA ALA A 179 0.96 -9.48 14.79
C ALA A 179 1.79 -10.72 15.10
N VAL A 180 2.65 -10.60 16.12
CA VAL A 180 3.47 -11.71 16.60
C VAL A 180 2.88 -12.33 17.87
N THR A 181 3.29 -13.55 18.16
CA THR A 181 3.04 -14.22 19.44
C THR A 181 4.37 -14.70 20.03
N ILE A 182 4.38 -15.06 21.32
CA ILE A 182 5.61 -15.59 21.94
C ILE A 182 6.13 -16.85 21.24
N ASN A 183 5.23 -17.64 20.64
CA ASN A 183 5.57 -18.87 19.92
C ASN A 183 6.55 -18.62 18.78
N ASP A 184 6.49 -17.44 18.17
CA ASP A 184 7.39 -17.03 17.08
C ASP A 184 8.85 -16.95 17.52
N PHE A 185 9.08 -16.75 18.83
CA PHE A 185 10.41 -16.58 19.41
C PHE A 185 10.85 -17.78 20.25
N THR A 186 10.00 -18.78 20.48
CA THR A 186 10.33 -19.93 21.34
C THR A 186 11.52 -20.75 20.83
N SER A 187 11.67 -20.86 19.51
CA SER A 187 12.80 -21.54 18.85
C SER A 187 14.15 -20.86 19.10
N LEU A 188 14.16 -19.59 19.55
CA LEU A 188 15.38 -18.88 19.88
C LEU A 188 15.97 -19.28 21.24
N LYS A 189 15.20 -19.90 22.14
CA LYS A 189 15.62 -20.17 23.53
C LYS A 189 16.98 -20.89 23.61
N GLY A 190 17.88 -20.35 24.44
CA GLY A 190 19.21 -20.90 24.70
C GLY A 190 20.33 -20.09 24.06
N ARG A 191 21.52 -20.71 24.00
CA ARG A 191 22.76 -20.06 23.58
C ARG A 191 23.03 -20.20 22.09
N TRP A 192 23.60 -19.13 21.54
CA TRP A 192 24.01 -19.02 20.16
C TRP A 192 25.39 -18.37 20.08
N THR A 193 26.14 -18.73 19.05
CA THR A 193 27.45 -18.15 18.71
C THR A 193 27.35 -17.44 17.38
N GLY A 194 28.04 -16.33 17.22
CA GLY A 194 27.90 -15.54 16.00
C GLY A 194 28.85 -14.36 15.90
N THR A 195 28.42 -13.40 15.09
CA THR A 195 29.18 -12.18 14.82
C THR A 195 28.25 -10.98 14.72
N LEU A 196 28.81 -9.80 14.99
CA LEU A 196 28.24 -8.51 14.66
C LEU A 196 29.07 -7.91 13.53
N THR A 197 28.44 -7.57 12.41
CA THR A 197 29.02 -6.76 11.35
C THR A 197 28.46 -5.36 11.38
N TYR A 198 29.31 -4.34 11.41
CA TYR A 198 28.93 -2.94 11.47
C TYR A 198 29.93 -2.06 10.69
N LEU A 199 29.50 -0.88 10.28
CA LEU A 199 30.39 0.13 9.71
C LEU A 199 31.09 0.86 10.86
N ASP A 200 32.42 0.80 10.92
CA ASP A 200 33.20 1.67 11.80
C ASP A 200 33.30 3.07 11.16
N TYR A 201 32.70 4.06 11.79
CA TYR A 201 32.64 5.44 11.29
C TYR A 201 33.94 6.20 11.47
N SER A 202 34.89 5.69 12.26
CA SER A 202 36.21 6.30 12.42
C SER A 202 37.09 6.07 11.19
N ASN A 203 36.96 4.90 10.55
CA ASN A 203 37.78 4.47 9.42
C ASN A 203 36.97 4.19 8.14
N ASN A 204 35.63 4.28 8.23
CA ASN A 204 34.64 4.01 7.19
C ASN A 204 34.75 2.62 6.56
N LYS A 205 35.15 1.61 7.34
CA LYS A 205 35.25 0.21 6.92
C LYS A 205 34.27 -0.67 7.67
N SER A 206 33.78 -1.71 6.98
CA SER A 206 32.96 -2.73 7.63
C SER A 206 33.86 -3.60 8.50
N GLU A 207 33.51 -3.72 9.76
CA GLU A 207 34.19 -4.58 10.73
C GLU A 207 33.25 -5.69 11.22
N THR A 208 33.83 -6.84 11.51
CA THR A 208 33.11 -8.00 12.03
C THR A 208 33.77 -8.46 13.31
N ILE A 209 33.02 -8.44 14.41
CA ILE A 209 33.47 -8.88 15.73
C ILE A 209 32.68 -10.08 16.22
N LYS A 210 33.29 -10.91 17.09
CA LYS A 210 32.60 -12.05 17.71
C LYS A 210 31.52 -11.56 18.66
N ALA A 211 30.31 -12.07 18.47
CA ALA A 211 29.16 -11.76 19.32
C ALA A 211 28.41 -13.06 19.61
N ASN A 212 28.06 -13.29 20.85
CA ASN A 212 27.27 -14.43 21.26
C ASN A 212 25.95 -13.94 21.83
N LEU A 213 24.96 -14.82 21.85
CA LEU A 213 23.61 -14.50 22.28
C LEU A 213 23.09 -15.58 23.21
N ASP A 214 22.45 -15.17 24.30
CA ASP A 214 21.62 -16.04 25.13
C ASP A 214 20.18 -15.51 25.14
N VAL A 215 19.22 -16.41 24.88
CA VAL A 215 17.80 -16.06 24.78
C VAL A 215 16.99 -16.77 25.84
N VAL A 216 16.23 -15.98 26.60
CA VAL A 216 15.36 -16.48 27.66
C VAL A 216 13.92 -16.07 27.40
N ILE A 217 13.01 -17.04 27.32
CA ILE A 217 11.56 -16.79 27.32
C ILE A 217 11.11 -16.67 28.78
N LYS A 218 10.57 -15.51 29.17
CA LYS A 218 10.15 -15.25 30.57
C LYS A 218 8.72 -15.70 30.82
N ASP A 219 7.79 -15.29 29.94
CA ASP A 219 6.37 -15.62 30.03
C ASP A 219 5.72 -15.58 28.63
N SER A 220 4.38 -15.54 28.57
CA SER A 220 3.60 -15.54 27.33
C SER A 220 3.70 -14.25 26.50
N SER A 221 4.41 -13.24 26.99
CA SER A 221 4.54 -11.92 26.38
C SER A 221 5.95 -11.35 26.40
N ILE A 222 6.89 -11.92 27.17
CA ILE A 222 8.23 -11.37 27.36
C ILE A 222 9.31 -12.39 27.01
N TYR A 223 10.31 -11.95 26.23
CA TYR A 223 11.59 -12.62 26.08
C TYR A 223 12.76 -11.65 26.30
N GLU A 224 13.92 -12.18 26.67
CA GLU A 224 15.16 -11.43 26.86
C GLU A 224 16.23 -11.90 25.87
N LEU A 225 16.96 -10.96 25.28
CA LEU A 225 18.16 -11.21 24.48
C LEU A 225 19.37 -10.64 25.23
N ALA A 226 20.32 -11.50 25.61
CA ALA A 226 21.58 -11.10 26.20
C ALA A 226 22.70 -11.28 25.16
N ILE A 227 23.21 -10.17 24.61
CA ILE A 227 24.31 -10.18 23.65
C ILE A 227 25.61 -9.91 24.40
N PHE A 228 26.62 -10.75 24.16
CA PHE A 228 27.92 -10.65 24.82
C PHE A 228 29.08 -10.77 23.85
N TYR A 229 30.09 -9.92 24.07
CA TYR A 229 31.31 -9.83 23.28
C TYR A 229 32.46 -10.41 24.11
N THR A 230 33.05 -11.51 23.63
CA THR A 230 34.12 -12.21 24.37
C THR A 230 35.34 -11.31 24.58
N ASP A 231 35.69 -10.53 23.57
CA ASP A 231 36.86 -9.66 23.60
C ASP A 231 36.58 -8.31 24.28
N GLU A 232 35.31 -7.90 24.36
CA GLU A 232 34.87 -6.65 24.99
C GLU A 232 33.69 -6.82 25.97
N PRO A 233 33.86 -7.52 27.11
CA PRO A 233 32.74 -7.86 28.00
C PRO A 233 31.93 -6.65 28.48
N LYS A 234 32.57 -5.47 28.62
CA LYS A 234 31.94 -4.22 29.05
C LYS A 234 30.90 -3.67 28.06
N LYS A 235 30.93 -4.09 26.79
CA LYS A 235 29.96 -3.71 25.75
C LYS A 235 28.77 -4.68 25.69
N SER A 236 28.81 -5.76 26.46
CA SER A 236 27.72 -6.74 26.53
C SER A 236 26.48 -6.09 27.14
N GLY A 237 25.31 -6.49 26.66
CA GLY A 237 24.04 -5.91 27.07
C GLY A 237 22.94 -6.95 27.11
N LYS A 238 21.88 -6.64 27.86
CA LYS A 238 20.67 -7.45 27.93
C LYS A 238 19.45 -6.58 27.70
N ASP A 239 18.67 -6.93 26.70
CA ASP A 239 17.43 -6.25 26.32
C ASP A 239 16.22 -7.14 26.58
N SER A 240 15.14 -6.54 27.09
CA SER A 240 13.85 -7.21 27.25
C SER A 240 12.90 -6.77 26.14
N TYR A 241 12.21 -7.74 25.54
CA TYR A 241 11.26 -7.57 24.45
C TYR A 241 9.88 -8.01 24.94
N ARG A 242 8.98 -7.04 25.14
CA ARG A 242 7.61 -7.25 25.59
C ARG A 242 6.64 -7.08 24.43
N ILE A 243 5.88 -8.12 24.13
CA ILE A 243 4.80 -8.13 23.16
C ILE A 243 3.60 -7.40 23.74
N LEU A 244 3.10 -6.39 23.03
CA LEU A 244 2.02 -5.49 23.44
C LEU A 244 0.93 -5.42 22.36
N LYS A 245 -0.23 -4.86 22.72
CA LYS A 245 -1.35 -4.58 21.80
C LYS A 245 -1.70 -5.77 20.89
N ASN A 246 -1.91 -6.94 21.50
CA ASN A 246 -2.23 -8.20 20.82
C ASN A 246 -1.22 -8.58 19.72
N GLY A 247 0.07 -8.31 19.92
CA GLY A 247 1.12 -8.71 18.99
C GLY A 247 1.52 -7.65 17.97
N THR A 248 0.83 -6.51 17.91
CA THR A 248 1.12 -5.43 16.94
C THR A 248 2.25 -4.50 17.38
N LYS A 249 2.74 -4.63 18.62
CA LYS A 249 3.89 -3.91 19.13
C LYS A 249 4.84 -4.82 19.90
N ILE A 250 6.14 -4.53 19.82
CA ILE A 250 7.14 -5.05 20.75
C ILE A 250 7.86 -3.85 21.37
N ASN A 251 7.74 -3.70 22.70
CA ASN A 251 8.05 -2.46 23.40
C ASN A 251 7.36 -1.27 22.70
N ASP A 252 8.09 -0.21 22.35
CA ASP A 252 7.53 0.93 21.64
C ASP A 252 7.43 0.74 20.11
N ARG A 253 8.06 -0.31 19.58
CA ARG A 253 8.20 -0.58 18.14
C ARG A 253 6.94 -1.23 17.56
N LEU A 254 6.53 -0.80 16.37
CA LEU A 254 5.42 -1.38 15.63
C LEU A 254 5.86 -2.65 14.88
N VAL A 255 5.04 -3.68 14.89
CA VAL A 255 5.22 -4.83 13.99
C VAL A 255 4.63 -4.46 12.63
N ILE A 256 5.48 -4.31 11.62
CA ILE A 256 5.06 -3.90 10.27
C ILE A 256 5.11 -5.04 9.25
N GLU A 257 5.77 -6.15 9.60
CA GLU A 257 5.78 -7.37 8.79
C GLU A 257 5.95 -8.59 9.71
N ARG A 258 5.19 -9.65 9.42
CA ARG A 258 5.40 -10.99 9.94
C ARG A 258 5.11 -11.98 8.81
N THR A 259 6.13 -12.70 8.37
CA THR A 259 6.00 -13.71 7.31
C THR A 259 6.66 -15.01 7.75
N VAL A 260 6.18 -16.12 7.18
CA VAL A 260 6.79 -17.45 7.34
C VAL A 260 7.09 -17.93 5.93
N ASP A 261 8.35 -18.27 5.66
CA ASP A 261 8.75 -18.78 4.35
C ASP A 261 8.43 -20.29 4.20
N ALA A 262 8.72 -20.85 3.02
CA ALA A 262 8.45 -22.25 2.71
C ALA A 262 9.24 -23.23 3.60
N ASP A 263 10.38 -22.81 4.14
CA ASP A 263 11.25 -23.59 5.02
C ASP A 263 10.84 -23.45 6.50
N GLY A 264 9.81 -22.66 6.79
CA GLY A 264 9.31 -22.40 8.14
C GLY A 264 10.11 -21.34 8.90
N ASN A 265 11.02 -20.59 8.24
CA ASN A 265 11.71 -19.48 8.88
C ASN A 265 10.74 -18.31 9.06
N ILE A 266 10.81 -17.68 10.22
CA ILE A 266 9.94 -16.56 10.57
C ILE A 266 10.71 -15.27 10.35
N LYS A 267 10.16 -14.36 9.53
CA LYS A 267 10.66 -13.00 9.39
C LYS A 267 9.72 -12.04 10.11
N VAL A 268 10.27 -11.21 10.99
CA VAL A 268 9.55 -10.14 11.68
C VAL A 268 10.26 -8.82 11.43
N VAL A 269 9.53 -7.79 11.04
CA VAL A 269 10.07 -6.43 10.89
C VAL A 269 9.42 -5.50 11.90
N LEU A 270 10.25 -4.94 12.77
CA LEU A 270 9.87 -3.95 13.76
C LEU A 270 10.25 -2.56 13.28
N GLN A 271 9.33 -1.60 13.37
CA GLN A 271 9.58 -0.20 13.02
C GLN A 271 9.57 0.70 14.25
N ASP A 272 10.52 1.62 14.30
CA ASP A 272 10.56 2.71 15.28
C ASP A 272 11.03 4.02 14.61
N LYS A 273 10.83 5.15 15.28
CA LYS A 273 11.36 6.46 14.87
C LYS A 273 12.16 7.07 16.01
N GLY A 274 13.25 7.74 15.68
CA GLY A 274 14.07 8.42 16.67
C GLY A 274 15.20 9.20 16.04
N THR A 275 16.14 9.63 16.87
CA THR A 275 17.39 10.24 16.39
C THR A 275 18.46 9.18 16.29
N ASP A 276 19.12 9.11 15.15
CA ASP A 276 20.24 8.21 14.94
C ASP A 276 21.45 8.60 15.80
N GLY A 277 22.10 7.62 16.41
CA GLY A 277 23.15 7.85 17.40
C GLY A 277 24.53 8.21 16.83
N ASN A 278 24.81 7.99 15.54
CA ASN A 278 26.12 8.33 14.97
C ASN A 278 26.06 9.62 14.14
N ASP A 279 24.95 9.84 13.44
CA ASP A 279 24.75 10.99 12.56
C ASP A 279 23.91 12.10 13.23
N TYR A 280 23.27 11.79 14.36
CA TYR A 280 22.40 12.71 15.12
C TYR A 280 21.24 13.28 14.30
N LYS A 281 20.80 12.53 13.28
CA LYS A 281 19.69 12.90 12.39
C LYS A 281 18.40 12.15 12.75
N PRO A 282 17.22 12.76 12.58
CA PRO A 282 15.95 12.04 12.65
C PRO A 282 15.92 10.91 11.61
N ALA A 283 15.49 9.73 12.03
CA ALA A 283 15.44 8.56 11.18
C ALA A 283 14.30 7.61 11.55
N THR A 284 13.87 6.84 10.56
CA THR A 284 13.07 5.63 10.74
C THR A 284 14.00 4.43 10.82
N PHE A 285 13.80 3.58 11.82
CA PHE A 285 14.56 2.36 12.03
C PHE A 285 13.71 1.15 11.74
N HIS A 286 14.25 0.19 10.98
CA HIS A 286 13.70 -1.15 10.90
C HIS A 286 14.65 -2.15 11.56
N GLN A 287 14.13 -2.94 12.48
CA GLN A 287 14.82 -4.10 13.03
C GLN A 287 14.21 -5.35 12.39
N VAL A 288 14.98 -6.00 11.52
CA VAL A 288 14.57 -7.21 10.80
C VAL A 288 15.11 -8.42 11.55
N LEU A 289 14.21 -9.25 12.06
CA LEU A 289 14.51 -10.52 12.71
C LEU A 289 14.21 -11.64 11.71
N VAL A 290 15.20 -12.48 11.41
CA VAL A 290 15.00 -13.70 10.62
C VAL A 290 15.37 -14.88 11.50
N ILE A 291 14.36 -15.68 11.84
CA ILE A 291 14.43 -16.77 12.81
C ILE A 291 14.25 -18.08 12.06
N GLY A 292 15.34 -18.81 11.88
CA GLY A 292 15.31 -20.17 11.38
C GLY A 292 15.63 -21.19 12.47
N LYS A 293 15.69 -22.47 12.08
CA LYS A 293 15.95 -23.58 13.01
C LYS A 293 17.32 -23.47 13.69
N ASN A 294 18.35 -23.18 12.89
CA ASN A 294 19.76 -23.12 13.33
C ASN A 294 20.43 -21.79 13.02
N ASN A 295 19.70 -20.84 12.43
CA ASN A 295 20.19 -19.49 12.12
C ASN A 295 19.28 -18.45 12.76
N PHE A 296 19.87 -17.34 13.20
CA PHE A 296 19.12 -16.19 13.68
C PHE A 296 19.86 -14.92 13.29
N THR A 297 19.16 -14.00 12.61
CA THR A 297 19.73 -12.73 12.16
C THR A 297 18.95 -11.56 12.75
N ILE A 298 19.67 -10.54 13.20
CA ILE A 298 19.10 -9.25 13.62
C ILE A 298 19.76 -8.16 12.77
N THR A 299 19.01 -7.58 11.84
CA THR A 299 19.52 -6.50 10.98
C THR A 299 18.90 -5.18 11.38
N LYS A 300 19.72 -4.15 11.62
CA LYS A 300 19.25 -2.77 11.80
C LYS A 300 19.37 -2.03 10.48
N LEU A 301 18.23 -1.58 9.95
CA LEU A 301 18.16 -0.68 8.80
C LEU A 301 17.79 0.72 9.28
N VAL A 302 18.37 1.73 8.63
CA VAL A 302 18.16 3.15 8.92
C VAL A 302 17.73 3.84 7.63
N LYS A 303 16.73 4.71 7.73
CA LYS A 303 16.37 5.66 6.68
C LYS A 303 16.24 7.04 7.32
N PHE A 304 17.09 7.97 6.91
CA PHE A 304 17.01 9.34 7.39
C PHE A 304 15.75 10.05 6.85
N ASP A 305 15.21 10.98 7.62
CA ASP A 305 14.08 11.78 7.17
C ASP A 305 14.50 12.62 5.93
N GLY A 306 13.71 12.51 4.86
CA GLY A 306 14.03 13.12 3.56
C GLY A 306 14.76 12.19 2.57
N GLU A 307 15.20 11.01 3.00
CA GLU A 307 15.78 10.00 2.11
C GLU A 307 14.75 8.92 1.72
N GLU A 308 14.94 8.34 0.53
CA GLU A 308 14.01 7.33 0.01
C GLU A 308 14.37 5.89 0.43
N LYS A 309 15.67 5.60 0.61
CA LYS A 309 16.17 4.24 0.76
C LYS A 309 16.65 3.96 2.17
N PHE A 310 16.37 2.75 2.64
CA PHE A 310 17.00 2.21 3.84
C PHE A 310 18.40 1.72 3.52
N PHE A 311 19.35 1.96 4.43
CA PHE A 311 20.67 1.33 4.41
C PHE A 311 20.88 0.49 5.68
N GLN A 312 21.76 -0.52 5.59
CA GLN A 312 22.09 -1.39 6.71
C GLN A 312 23.09 -0.72 7.65
N ARG A 313 22.71 -0.58 8.92
CA ARG A 313 23.54 0.01 9.98
C ARG A 313 24.45 -1.02 10.61
N ASN A 314 23.88 -2.17 10.93
CA ASN A 314 24.59 -3.33 11.43
C ASN A 314 23.75 -4.59 11.25
N GLN A 315 24.41 -5.73 11.38
CA GLN A 315 23.78 -7.04 11.36
C GLN A 315 24.46 -7.99 12.32
N TYR A 316 23.66 -8.64 13.15
CA TYR A 316 24.07 -9.82 13.89
C TYR A 316 23.69 -11.07 13.11
N VAL A 317 24.61 -12.02 13.03
CA VAL A 317 24.36 -13.35 12.48
C VAL A 317 24.77 -14.37 13.52
N PHE A 318 23.82 -15.18 13.95
CA PHE A 318 23.99 -16.21 14.97
C PHE A 318 23.65 -17.59 14.41
N SER A 319 24.41 -18.59 14.86
CA SER A 319 24.17 -20.01 14.57
C SER A 319 24.17 -20.83 15.86
N ARG A 320 23.31 -21.85 15.91
CA ARG A 320 23.44 -22.91 16.92
C ARG A 320 24.59 -23.82 16.51
N GLN A 321 25.53 -24.06 17.43
CA GLN A 321 26.44 -25.19 17.25
C GLN A 321 25.64 -26.47 17.45
N LEU A 322 25.73 -27.37 16.46
CA LEU A 322 25.20 -28.74 16.54
C LEU A 322 25.99 -29.54 17.58
#